data_AF-K9P4V2-F1
#
_entry.id   AF-K9P4V2-F1
#
_cell.length_a   1.000
_cell.length_b   1.000
_cell.length_c   1.000
_cell.angle_alpha   90.00
_cell.angle_beta   90.00
_cell.angle_gamma   90.00
#
_symmetry.space_group_name_H-M   'P 1'
#
loop_
_entity.id
_entity.type
_entity.pdbx_description
1 polymer ?
#
loop_
_entity_poly.entity_id
_entity_poly.type
_entity_poly.pdbx_seq_one_letter_code
_entity_poly.pdbx_strand_id
1 'polypeptide(L)' 'MSWSELERLVDEAETDEVIRRGLRHCRSCPELILAARRLGYHVTRVDLQRAWQMHRLAAPSRSVPAQRRPAPGG' A
#
# COMPACT_ATOMS: atom_id res chain seq x y z
N MET A 1 -12.00 -12.71 -9.15
CA MET A 1 -12.45 -11.36 -8.76
C MET A 1 -11.38 -10.37 -9.19
N SER A 2 -11.78 -9.17 -9.63
CA SER A 2 -10.88 -8.20 -10.27
C SER A 2 -10.22 -7.29 -9.24
N TRP A 3 -8.93 -7.07 -9.46
CA TRP A 3 -8.08 -6.08 -8.82
C TRP A 3 -8.69 -4.65 -8.83
N SER A 4 -9.57 -4.37 -9.79
CA SER A 4 -10.24 -3.09 -10.03
C SER A 4 -11.05 -2.55 -8.84
N GLU A 5 -11.62 -3.42 -7.98
CA GLU A 5 -12.34 -2.98 -6.79
C GLU A 5 -11.40 -2.36 -5.74
N LEU A 6 -10.18 -2.89 -5.62
CA LEU A 6 -9.17 -2.33 -4.74
C LEU A 6 -8.64 -1.00 -5.28
N GLU A 7 -8.42 -0.90 -6.60
CA GLU A 7 -8.01 0.36 -7.24
C GLU A 7 -9.06 1.45 -7.03
N ARG A 8 -10.34 1.11 -7.25
CA ARG A 8 -11.45 2.03 -7.02
C ARG A 8 -11.54 2.49 -5.56
N LEU A 9 -11.37 1.59 -4.59
CA LEU A 9 -11.31 1.95 -3.17
C LEU A 9 -10.17 2.95 -2.87
N VAL A 10 -9.00 2.75 -3.49
CA VAL A 10 -7.84 3.63 -3.29
C VAL A 10 -8.11 5.01 -3.89
N ASP A 11 -8.58 5.08 -5.13
CA ASP A 11 -8.93 6.34 -5.80
C ASP A 11 -10.00 7.13 -5.03
N GLU A 12 -11.03 6.44 -4.53
CA GLU A 12 -12.08 7.07 -3.71
C GLU A 12 -11.54 7.48 -2.33
N ALA A 13 -10.62 6.74 -1.71
CA ALA A 13 -9.95 7.15 -0.47
C ALA A 13 -8.98 8.33 -0.65
N GLU A 14 -8.48 8.55 -1.87
CA GLU A 14 -7.66 9.72 -2.21
C GLU A 14 -8.47 11.00 -2.40
N THR A 15 -9.75 10.87 -2.73
CA THR A 15 -10.63 12.00 -3.04
C THR A 15 -11.68 12.28 -1.95
N ASP A 16 -12.16 11.24 -1.25
CA ASP A 16 -13.20 11.33 -0.21
C ASP A 16 -12.61 11.16 1.21
N GLU A 17 -12.78 12.20 2.04
CA GLU A 17 -12.31 12.19 3.42
C GLU A 17 -13.05 11.19 4.32
N VAL A 18 -14.32 10.88 4.06
CA VAL A 18 -15.13 9.94 4.84
C VAL A 18 -14.57 8.53 4.65
N ILE A 19 -14.32 8.14 3.41
CA ILE A 19 -13.71 6.86 3.06
C ILE A 19 -12.31 6.79 3.68
N ARG A 20 -11.49 7.83 3.51
CA ARG A 20 -10.15 7.90 4.11
C ARG A 20 -10.16 7.76 5.63
N ARG A 21 -11.07 8.45 6.33
CA ARG A 21 -11.19 8.35 7.79
C ARG A 21 -11.64 6.96 8.22
N GLY A 22 -12.55 6.33 7.49
CA GLY A 22 -12.98 4.95 7.73
C GLY A 22 -11.82 3.95 7.64
N LEU A 23 -10.91 4.15 6.68
CA LEU A 23 -9.73 3.29 6.49
C LEU A 23 -8.57 3.62 7.43
N ARG A 24 -8.40 4.88 7.88
CA ARG A 24 -7.29 5.30 8.77
C ARG A 24 -7.21 4.53 10.08
N HIS A 25 -8.33 4.03 10.57
CA HIS A 25 -8.38 3.28 11.83
C HIS A 25 -8.05 1.79 11.67
N CYS A 26 -7.92 1.30 10.44
CA CYS A 26 -7.59 -0.09 10.16
C CYS A 26 -6.09 -0.32 10.37
N ARG A 27 -5.74 -1.20 11.32
CA ARG A 27 -4.35 -1.55 11.64
C ARG A 27 -3.99 -2.97 11.20
N SER A 28 -4.95 -3.71 10.65
CA SER A 28 -4.77 -5.08 10.20
C SER A 28 -5.50 -5.34 8.88
N CYS A 29 -5.01 -6.31 8.09
CA CYS A 29 -5.67 -6.70 6.83
C CYS A 29 -7.14 -7.12 7.04
N PRO A 30 -7.51 -7.88 8.08
CA PRO A 30 -8.91 -8.23 8.34
C PRO A 30 -9.80 -7.02 8.60
N GLU A 31 -9.33 -6.03 9.37
CA GLU A 31 -10.07 -4.79 9.61
C GLU A 31 -10.27 -4.00 8.32
N LEU A 32 -9.24 -3.91 7.49
CA LEU A 32 -9.30 -3.19 6.21
C LEU A 32 -10.30 -3.84 5.25
N ILE A 33 -10.31 -5.19 5.17
CA ILE A 33 -11.32 -5.94 4.39
C ILE A 33 -12.73 -5.68 4.91
N LEU A 34 -12.91 -5.69 6.24
CA LEU A 34 -14.21 -5.41 6.87
C LEU A 34 -14.69 -4.00 6.59
N ALA A 35 -13.80 -3.00 6.69
CA ALA A 35 -14.11 -1.61 6.39
C ALA A 35 -14.46 -1.42 4.92
N ALA A 36 -13.66 -1.97 3.99
CA ALA A 36 -13.93 -1.92 2.56
C ALA A 36 -15.30 -2.52 2.20
N ARG A 37 -15.64 -3.68 2.78
CA ARG A 37 -16.95 -4.32 2.57
C ARG A 37 -18.10 -3.49 3.12
N ARG A 38 -17.92 -2.82 4.27
CA ARG A 38 -18.94 -1.90 4.83
C ARG A 38 -19.17 -0.67 3.95
N LEU A 39 -18.15 -0.26 3.21
CA LEU A 39 -18.22 0.85 2.25
C LEU A 39 -18.74 0.40 0.87
N GLY A 40 -19.01 -0.90 0.67
CA GLY A 40 -19.58 -1.44 -0.56
C GLY A 40 -18.58 -2.06 -1.54
N TYR A 41 -17.30 -2.13 -1.19
CA TYR A 41 -16.27 -2.70 -2.07
C TYR A 41 -16.01 -4.18 -1.80
N HIS A 42 -15.74 -4.91 -2.87
CA HIS A 42 -15.41 -6.34 -2.79
C HIS A 42 -13.89 -6.58 -2.76
N VAL A 43 -13.24 -6.16 -1.68
CA VAL A 43 -11.80 -6.41 -1.48
C VAL A 43 -11.57 -7.77 -0.79
N THR A 44 -10.59 -8.54 -1.29
CA THR A 44 -10.16 -9.79 -0.68
C THR A 44 -8.77 -9.70 -0.08
N ARG A 45 -8.41 -10.70 0.73
CA ARG A 45 -7.05 -10.85 1.26
C ARG A 45 -6.00 -10.99 0.16
N VAL A 46 -6.34 -11.65 -0.94
CA VAL A 46 -5.42 -11.87 -2.08
C VAL A 46 -5.08 -10.53 -2.74
N ASP A 47 -6.07 -9.64 -2.89
CA ASP A 47 -5.85 -8.31 -3.45
C ASP A 47 -4.90 -7.51 -2.56
N LEU A 48 -5.13 -7.48 -1.24
CA LEU A 48 -4.22 -6.79 -0.32
C LEU A 48 -2.79 -7.37 -0.32
N GLN A 49 -2.66 -8.69 -0.44
CA GLN A 49 -1.35 -9.35 -0.53
C GLN A 49 -0.62 -8.97 -1.83
N ARG A 50 -1.34 -8.97 -2.95
CA ARG A 50 -0.80 -8.55 -4.25
C ARG A 50 -0.37 -7.08 -4.21
N ALA A 51 -1.13 -6.19 -3.59
CA ALA A 51 -0.76 -4.79 -3.38
C ALA A 51 0.51 -4.64 -2.56
N TRP A 52 0.62 -5.37 -1.45
CA TRP A 52 1.83 -5.40 -0.64
C TRP A 52 3.04 -5.91 -1.42
N GLN A 53 2.86 -6.94 -2.23
CA GLN A 53 3.92 -7.50 -3.05
C GLN A 53 4.38 -6.52 -4.12
N MET A 54 3.44 -5.84 -4.80
CA MET A 54 3.74 -4.81 -5.79
C MET A 54 4.46 -3.62 -5.14
N HIS A 55 4.02 -3.14 -3.97
CA HIS A 55 4.72 -2.07 -3.25
C HIS A 55 6.15 -2.49 -2.85
N ARG A 56 6.35 -3.73 -2.40
CA ARG A 56 7.69 -4.25 -2.08
C ARG A 56 8.60 -4.37 -3.29
N LEU A 57 8.06 -4.72 -4.46
CA LEU A 57 8.80 -4.80 -5.72
C LEU A 57 9.06 -3.41 -6.31
N ALA A 58 8.11 -2.49 -6.12
CA ALA A 58 8.19 -1.10 -6.59
C ALA A 58 9.05 -0.23 -5.69
N ALA A 59 9.26 -0.59 -4.42
CA ALA A 59 10.26 0.03 -3.55
C ALA A 59 11.65 -0.33 -4.10
N PRO A 60 12.31 0.57 -4.86
CA PRO A 60 13.66 0.29 -5.27
C PRO A 60 14.48 0.28 -3.99
N SER A 61 15.36 -0.71 -3.87
CA SER A 61 16.48 -0.71 -2.95
C SER A 61 17.00 0.71 -2.77
N ARG A 62 16.63 1.37 -1.67
CA ARG A 62 17.30 2.57 -1.18
C ARG A 62 18.65 2.13 -0.58
N SER A 63 19.40 1.36 -1.35
CA SER A 63 20.82 1.16 -1.18
C SER A 63 21.44 2.48 -1.58
N VAL A 64 21.62 3.33 -0.58
CA VAL A 64 22.47 4.52 -0.66
C VAL A 64 23.77 4.11 -1.35
N PRO A 65 24.16 4.70 -2.50
CA PRO A 65 25.45 4.38 -3.11
C PRO A 65 26.56 4.77 -2.13
N ALA A 66 27.50 3.85 -1.96
CA ALA A 66 28.64 3.93 -1.05
C ALA A 66 29.32 5.30 -1.14
N GLN A 67 29.16 6.13 -0.11
CA GLN A 67 29.88 7.40 -0.04
C GLN A 67 31.33 7.14 0.43
N ARG A 68 32.23 7.28 -0.56
CA ARG A 68 33.62 7.76 -0.48
C ARG A 68 34.62 6.96 0.36
N ARG A 69 35.45 6.16 -0.33
CA ARG A 69 36.83 5.91 0.10
C ARG A 69 37.65 7.20 -0.07
N PRO A 70 38.35 7.71 0.96
CA PRO A 70 39.47 8.60 0.73
C PRO A 70 40.66 7.78 0.18
N ALA A 71 41.38 8.36 -0.77
CA ALA A 71 42.58 7.77 -1.37
C ALA A 71 43.71 7.62 -0.33
N PRO A 72 44.57 6.59 -0.43
CA PRO A 72 45.77 6.53 0.38
C PRO A 72 46.78 7.54 -0.19
N GLY A 73 47.10 8.57 0.59
CA GLY A 73 48.28 9.40 0.38
C GLY A 73 49.38 8.90 1.30
N GLY A 74 50.45 8.34 0.71
CA GLY A 74 51.66 7.87 1.37
C GLY A 74 52.72 7.62 0.32
#